data_AF-A0A842T8R1-F1
#
_entry.id   AF-A0A842T8R1-F1
#
_cell.length_a   1.000
_cell.length_b   1.000
_cell.length_c   1.000
_cell.angle_alpha   90.00
_cell.angle_beta   90.00
_cell.angle_gamma   90.00
#
_symmetry.space_group_name_H-M   'P 1'
#
loop_
_entity.id
_entity.type
_entity.pdbx_description
1 polymer ?
#
loop_
_entity_poly.entity_id
_entity_poly.type
_entity_poly.pdbx_seq_one_letter_code
_entity_poly.pdbx_strand_id
1 'polypeptide(L)'
;MKNIIDGLYDMDTGNLRNIAEKYNIMRWEDAPRKDLINKIEARMREPGFEEDMKEKLDDEMIIILDEVLNGDNYETVEKVKQRFLDIKATADFRETYENLLSLGLIFEGRRDDKDIVYVPKELTKWINNHVSQKLA
;
A
#
# COMPACT_ATOMS: atom_id res chain seq x y z
N MET A 1 6.88 7.98 -11.57
CA MET A 1 6.00 7.49 -10.50
C MET A 1 5.14 6.40 -11.10
N LYS A 2 5.15 5.21 -10.52
CA LYS A 2 4.40 4.05 -11.02
C LYS A 2 2.92 4.20 -10.69
N ASN A 3 2.06 3.69 -11.57
CA ASN A 3 0.62 3.65 -11.36
C ASN A 3 0.24 2.39 -10.58
N ILE A 4 -1.01 2.31 -10.10
CA ILE A 4 -1.55 1.12 -9.41
C ILE A 4 -1.32 -0.13 -10.25
N ILE A 5 -1.63 -0.05 -11.55
CA ILE A 5 -1.54 -1.20 -12.45
C ILE A 5 -0.11 -1.74 -12.55
N ASP A 6 0.90 -0.87 -12.59
CA ASP A 6 2.31 -1.26 -12.65
C ASP A 6 2.68 -2.05 -11.37
N GLY A 7 2.25 -1.57 -10.20
CA GLY A 7 2.48 -2.24 -8.93
C GLY A 7 1.79 -3.62 -8.85
N LEU A 8 0.54 -3.72 -9.31
CA LEU A 8 -0.18 -4.98 -9.36
C LEU A 8 0.47 -6.00 -10.31
N TYR A 9 1.05 -5.54 -11.42
CA TYR A 9 1.79 -6.42 -12.33
C TYR A 9 3.13 -6.90 -11.77
N ASP A 10 3.74 -6.16 -10.84
CA ASP A 10 5.01 -6.53 -10.21
C ASP A 10 4.82 -7.50 -9.01
N MET A 11 3.65 -7.54 -8.38
CA MET A 11 3.34 -8.44 -7.25
C MET A 11 3.18 -9.91 -7.67
N ASP A 12 3.57 -10.88 -6.83
CA ASP A 12 3.26 -12.28 -7.11
C ASP A 12 1.75 -12.59 -6.96
N THR A 13 1.32 -13.73 -7.50
CA THR A 13 -0.10 -14.12 -7.50
C THR A 13 -0.66 -14.37 -6.09
N GLY A 14 0.17 -14.78 -5.12
CA GLY A 14 -0.26 -14.94 -3.73
C GLY A 14 -0.65 -13.62 -3.11
N ASN A 15 0.18 -12.59 -3.29
CA ASN A 15 -0.12 -11.24 -2.81
C ASN A 15 -1.36 -10.62 -3.47
N LEU A 16 -1.54 -10.83 -4.78
CA LEU A 16 -2.75 -10.38 -5.47
C LEU A 16 -4.02 -11.05 -4.90
N ARG A 17 -3.93 -12.33 -4.54
CA ARG A 17 -5.03 -13.07 -3.92
C ARG A 17 -5.37 -12.52 -2.53
N ASN A 18 -4.36 -12.21 -1.73
CA ASN A 18 -4.55 -11.57 -0.42
C ASN A 18 -5.27 -10.23 -0.54
N ILE A 19 -4.92 -9.39 -1.53
CA ILE A 19 -5.61 -8.12 -1.79
C ILE A 19 -7.07 -8.38 -2.17
N ALA A 20 -7.32 -9.32 -3.09
CA ALA A 20 -8.67 -9.64 -3.54
C ALA A 20 -9.55 -10.16 -2.39
N GLU A 21 -8.99 -11.00 -1.50
CA GLU A 21 -9.63 -11.46 -0.28
C GLU A 21 -9.95 -10.28 0.66
N LYS A 22 -8.98 -9.42 0.97
CA LYS A 22 -9.19 -8.25 1.84
C LYS A 22 -10.24 -7.28 1.31
N TYR A 23 -10.44 -7.25 -0.01
CA TYR A 23 -11.43 -6.43 -0.68
C TYR A 23 -12.78 -7.14 -0.89
N ASN A 24 -12.93 -8.40 -0.45
CA ASN A 24 -14.12 -9.24 -0.69
C ASN A 24 -14.52 -9.31 -2.18
N ILE A 25 -13.54 -9.32 -3.09
CA ILE A 25 -13.79 -9.49 -4.52
C ILE A 25 -14.40 -10.88 -4.72
N MET A 26 -15.45 -11.03 -5.52
CA MET A 26 -16.05 -12.35 -5.77
C MET A 26 -15.29 -13.15 -6.84
N ARG A 27 -15.21 -14.47 -6.65
CA ARG A 27 -14.64 -15.45 -7.60
C ARG A 27 -13.19 -15.11 -7.98
N TRP A 28 -12.36 -14.92 -6.97
CA TRP A 28 -10.95 -14.52 -7.16
C TRP A 28 -10.00 -15.71 -7.05
N GLU A 29 -10.41 -16.77 -6.36
CA GLU A 29 -9.60 -17.93 -6.03
C GLU A 29 -9.07 -18.61 -7.30
N ASP A 30 -9.94 -18.77 -8.30
CA ASP A 30 -9.65 -19.41 -9.58
C ASP A 30 -9.39 -18.40 -10.72
N ALA A 31 -9.38 -17.10 -10.42
CA ALA A 31 -9.21 -16.06 -11.45
C ALA A 31 -7.78 -16.10 -12.03
N PRO A 32 -7.62 -16.06 -13.36
CA PRO A 32 -6.31 -15.86 -13.98
C PRO A 32 -5.69 -14.55 -13.48
N ARG A 33 -4.36 -14.50 -13.34
CA ARG A 33 -3.62 -13.32 -12.84
C ARG A 33 -4.08 -11.99 -13.44
N LYS A 34 -4.25 -11.93 -14.78
CA LYS A 34 -4.70 -10.72 -15.46
C LYS A 34 -6.11 -10.29 -15.04
N ASP A 35 -7.02 -11.26 -14.87
CA ASP A 35 -8.38 -10.98 -14.40
C ASP A 35 -8.40 -10.51 -12.94
N LEU A 36 -7.54 -11.12 -12.11
CA LEU A 36 -7.36 -10.71 -10.72
C LEU A 36 -6.89 -9.26 -10.61
N ILE A 37 -5.86 -8.87 -11.39
CA ILE A 37 -5.36 -7.49 -11.46
C ILE A 37 -6.49 -6.54 -11.88
N ASN A 38 -7.24 -6.88 -12.93
CA ASN A 38 -8.34 -6.03 -13.41
C ASN A 38 -9.45 -5.86 -12.36
N LYS A 39 -9.79 -6.93 -11.62
CA LYS A 39 -10.79 -6.88 -10.55
C LYS A 39 -10.33 -5.99 -9.40
N ILE A 40 -9.06 -6.10 -9.00
CA ILE A 40 -8.47 -5.28 -7.94
C ILE A 40 -8.44 -3.80 -8.38
N GLU A 41 -7.94 -3.52 -9.58
CA GLU A 41 -7.91 -2.16 -10.13
C GLU A 41 -9.32 -1.54 -10.19
N ALA A 42 -10.31 -2.31 -10.64
CA ALA A 42 -11.70 -1.86 -10.69
C ALA A 42 -12.21 -1.48 -9.30
N ARG A 43 -11.98 -2.35 -8.30
CA ARG A 43 -12.38 -2.11 -6.90
C ARG A 43 -11.73 -0.86 -6.32
N MET A 44 -10.45 -0.63 -6.57
CA MET A 44 -9.71 0.55 -6.10
C MET A 44 -10.21 1.87 -6.71
N ARG A 45 -10.98 1.81 -7.81
CA ARG A 45 -11.57 2.98 -8.48
C ARG A 45 -13.05 3.17 -8.16
N GLU A 46 -13.66 2.28 -7.40
CA GLU A 46 -15.08 2.40 -7.01
C GLU A 46 -15.29 3.59 -6.07
N PRO A 47 -16.44 4.28 -6.18
CA PRO A 47 -16.85 5.25 -5.17
C PRO A 47 -16.91 4.60 -3.78
N GLY A 48 -16.36 5.28 -2.76
CA GLY A 48 -16.29 4.79 -1.39
C GLY A 48 -15.05 3.97 -1.04
N PHE A 49 -14.21 3.60 -2.03
CA PHE A 49 -12.96 2.90 -1.76
C PHE A 49 -12.05 3.67 -0.78
N GLU A 50 -11.89 4.98 -0.99
CA GLU A 50 -11.07 5.82 -0.09
C GLU A 50 -11.60 5.81 1.35
N GLU A 51 -12.91 5.80 1.52
CA GLU A 51 -13.56 5.83 2.83
C GLU A 51 -13.38 4.49 3.54
N ASP A 52 -13.60 3.38 2.82
CA ASP A 52 -13.35 2.03 3.31
C ASP A 52 -11.89 1.82 3.73
N MET A 53 -10.94 2.44 3.01
CA MET A 53 -9.52 2.35 3.36
C MET A 53 -9.17 3.19 4.58
N LYS A 54 -9.74 4.39 4.73
CA LYS A 54 -9.53 5.24 5.92
C LYS A 54 -9.95 4.54 7.22
N GLU A 55 -11.00 3.71 7.17
CA GLU A 55 -11.43 2.93 8.34
C GLU A 55 -10.49 1.76 8.68
N LYS A 56 -9.69 1.30 7.72
CA LYS A 56 -8.72 0.20 7.89
C LYS A 56 -7.32 0.68 8.29
N LEU A 57 -7.01 1.96 8.07
CA LEU A 57 -5.71 2.53 8.41
C LEU A 57 -5.62 2.83 9.91
N ASP A 58 -4.70 2.15 10.59
CA ASP A 58 -4.32 2.44 11.97
C ASP A 58 -3.15 3.43 12.06
N ASP A 59 -2.87 3.90 13.27
CA ASP A 59 -1.83 4.91 13.52
C ASP A 59 -0.42 4.43 13.12
N GLU A 60 -0.15 3.12 13.16
CA GLU A 60 1.14 2.56 12.78
C GLU A 60 1.32 2.56 11.26
N MET A 61 0.25 2.24 10.52
CA MET A 61 0.22 2.36 9.06
C MET A 61 0.40 3.81 8.61
N ILE A 62 -0.19 4.77 9.33
CA ILE A 62 -0.04 6.20 9.04
C ILE A 62 1.41 6.65 9.12
N ILE A 63 2.20 6.13 10.08
CA ILE A 63 3.63 6.46 10.21
C ILE A 63 4.42 5.99 8.97
N ILE A 64 4.16 4.77 8.50
CA ILE A 64 4.81 4.24 7.29
C ILE A 64 4.43 5.09 6.08
N LEU A 65 3.14 5.40 5.91
CA LEU A 65 2.66 6.19 4.79
C LEU A 65 3.23 7.61 4.79
N ASP A 66 3.33 8.27 5.94
CA ASP A 66 3.95 9.59 6.07
C ASP A 66 5.39 9.59 5.57
N GLU A 67 6.21 8.64 6.00
CA GLU A 67 7.61 8.56 5.59
C GLU A 67 7.76 8.32 4.07
N VAL A 68 6.92 7.46 3.49
CA VAL A 68 6.93 7.20 2.03
C VAL A 68 6.47 8.43 1.23
N LEU A 69 5.45 9.14 1.71
CA LEU A 69 4.92 10.33 1.03
C LEU A 69 5.90 11.50 1.08
N ASN A 70 6.61 11.68 2.19
CA ASN A 70 7.65 12.71 2.35
C ASN A 70 8.85 12.51 1.42
N GLY A 71 9.09 11.28 0.94
CA GLY A 71 10.16 10.94 -0.03
C GLY A 71 9.78 11.13 -1.51
N ASP A 72 8.87 12.04 -1.85
CA ASP A 72 8.28 12.15 -3.20
C ASP A 72 7.48 10.90 -3.62
N ASN A 73 6.75 10.29 -2.68
CA ASN A 73 5.94 9.07 -2.83
C ASN A 73 6.73 7.77 -2.99
N TYR A 74 8.02 7.76 -2.65
CA TYR A 74 8.79 6.53 -2.50
C TYR A 74 9.90 6.72 -1.47
N GLU A 75 10.32 5.63 -0.82
CA GLU A 75 11.47 5.64 0.07
C GLU A 75 12.08 4.24 0.15
N THR A 76 13.35 4.13 0.55
CA THR A 76 13.99 2.85 0.83
C THR A 76 13.33 2.16 2.01
N VAL A 77 13.14 0.84 1.92
CA VAL A 77 12.50 0.06 2.99
C VAL A 77 13.26 0.22 4.32
N GLU A 78 14.59 0.31 4.26
CA GLU A 78 15.43 0.49 5.45
C GLU A 78 15.18 1.85 6.15
N LYS A 79 15.04 2.94 5.38
CA LYS A 79 14.75 4.27 5.96
C LYS A 79 13.36 4.33 6.56
N VAL A 80 12.37 3.74 5.88
CA VAL A 80 11.00 3.62 6.41
C VAL A 80 10.98 2.84 7.72
N LYS A 81 11.66 1.69 7.77
CA LYS A 81 11.80 0.87 8.97
C LYS A 81 12.46 1.63 10.11
N GLN A 82 13.58 2.29 9.85
CA GLN A 82 14.29 3.06 10.86
C GLN A 82 13.40 4.15 11.44
N ARG A 83 12.73 4.93 10.58
CA ARG A 83 11.82 5.99 11.02
C ARG A 83 10.65 5.44 11.84
N PHE A 84 10.06 4.33 11.41
CA PHE A 84 8.98 3.68 12.12
C PHE A 84 9.41 3.27 13.53
N LEU A 85 10.56 2.59 13.66
CA LEU A 85 11.07 2.12 14.94
C LEU A 85 11.52 3.27 15.86
N ASP A 86 11.96 4.40 15.30
CA ASP A 86 12.26 5.61 16.07
C ASP A 86 11.00 6.20 16.75
N ILE A 87 9.82 6.02 16.13
CA ILE A 87 8.54 6.52 16.64
C ILE A 87 7.82 5.45 17.49
N LYS A 88 7.90 4.18 17.09
CA LYS A 88 7.19 3.03 17.68
C LYS A 88 8.17 1.88 17.98
N ALA A 89 9.08 2.11 18.93
CA ALA A 89 10.17 1.18 19.25
C ALA A 89 9.73 -0.26 19.61
N THR A 90 8.49 -0.45 20.07
CA THR A 90 7.96 -1.77 20.49
C THR A 90 7.02 -2.42 19.47
N ALA A 91 6.68 -1.73 18.37
CA ALA A 91 5.76 -2.24 17.37
C ALA A 91 6.45 -3.16 16.35
N ASP A 92 5.68 -4.09 15.77
CA ASP A 92 6.19 -4.98 14.72
C ASP A 92 6.08 -4.30 13.35
N PHE A 93 7.17 -3.66 12.93
CA PHE A 93 7.28 -3.04 11.61
C PHE A 93 6.85 -3.98 10.48
N ARG A 94 7.23 -5.27 10.56
CA ARG A 94 6.98 -6.22 9.48
C ARG A 94 5.49 -6.48 9.34
N GLU A 95 4.78 -6.65 10.46
CA GLU A 95 3.34 -6.86 10.46
C GLU A 95 2.60 -5.65 9.86
N THR A 96 2.92 -4.43 10.30
CA THR A 96 2.30 -3.20 9.79
C THR A 96 2.58 -3.02 8.29
N TYR A 97 3.81 -3.29 7.87
CA TYR A 97 4.26 -3.18 6.48
C TYR A 97 3.56 -4.21 5.57
N GLU A 98 3.50 -5.49 5.98
CA GLU A 98 2.78 -6.55 5.25
C GLU A 98 1.27 -6.27 5.19
N ASN A 99 0.71 -5.64 6.22
CA ASN A 99 -0.68 -5.19 6.21
C ASN A 99 -0.95 -4.11 5.15
N LEU A 100 -0.06 -3.12 5.01
CA LEU A 100 -0.17 -2.10 3.96
C LEU A 100 0.00 -2.67 2.55
N LEU A 101 0.93 -3.60 2.36
CA LEU A 101 1.12 -4.31 1.09
C LEU A 101 -0.12 -5.12 0.71
N SER A 102 -0.68 -5.88 1.64
CA SER A 102 -1.90 -6.67 1.41
C SER A 102 -3.16 -5.82 1.24
N LEU A 103 -3.13 -4.54 1.62
CA LEU A 103 -4.17 -3.57 1.26
C LEU A 103 -3.91 -2.90 -0.09
N GLY A 104 -2.81 -3.19 -0.80
CA GLY A 104 -2.49 -2.58 -2.09
C GLY A 104 -2.30 -1.05 -2.03
N LEU A 105 -2.00 -0.51 -0.85
CA LEU A 105 -1.79 0.94 -0.66
C LEU A 105 -0.35 1.36 -0.91
N ILE A 106 0.58 0.42 -0.73
CA ILE A 106 2.00 0.55 -1.05
C ILE A 106 2.43 -0.62 -1.92
N PHE A 107 3.53 -0.45 -2.65
CA PHE A 107 4.13 -1.47 -3.49
C PHE A 107 5.64 -1.44 -3.37
N GLU A 108 6.27 -2.59 -3.59
CA GLU A 108 7.72 -2.72 -3.57
C GLU A 108 8.32 -2.54 -4.96
N GLY A 109 9.57 -2.09 -5.02
CA GLY A 109 10.33 -1.98 -6.25
C GLY A 109 11.81 -1.89 -6.00
N ARG A 110 12.58 -1.70 -7.08
CA ARG A 110 14.01 -1.46 -7.02
C ARG A 110 14.39 -0.15 -7.70
N ARG A 111 15.28 0.60 -7.05
CA ARG A 111 15.89 1.82 -7.59
C ARG A 111 17.31 1.97 -7.05
N ASP A 112 18.27 2.24 -7.94
CA ASP A 112 19.67 2.45 -7.57
C ASP A 112 20.23 1.32 -6.69
N ASP A 113 19.94 0.06 -7.07
CA ASP A 113 20.29 -1.18 -6.34
C ASP A 113 19.74 -1.29 -4.90
N LYS A 114 18.76 -0.45 -4.55
CA LYS A 114 18.06 -0.50 -3.26
C LYS A 114 16.61 -0.93 -3.44
N ASP A 115 16.13 -1.67 -2.44
CA ASP A 115 14.71 -1.99 -2.33
C ASP A 115 13.96 -0.77 -1.80
N ILE A 116 12.94 -0.37 -2.54
CA ILE A 116 12.11 0.80 -2.25
C ILE A 116 10.66 0.36 -2.06
N VAL A 117 9.94 1.15 -1.30
CA VAL A 117 8.49 1.14 -1.20
C VAL A 117 7.95 2.43 -1.80
N TYR A 118 6.80 2.37 -2.45
CA TYR A 118 6.16 3.55 -3.02
C TYR A 118 4.63 3.51 -2.89
N VAL A 119 4.03 4.69 -2.88
CA VAL A 119 2.58 4.87 -3.00
C VAL A 119 2.24 5.10 -4.49
N PRO A 120 1.26 4.38 -5.05
CA PRO A 120 0.82 4.62 -6.42
C PRO A 120 0.29 6.04 -6.62
N LYS A 121 0.58 6.61 -7.79
CA LYS A 121 0.21 7.99 -8.14
C LYS A 121 -1.27 8.29 -7.92
N GLU A 122 -2.15 7.35 -8.24
CA GLU A 122 -3.60 7.52 -8.11
C GLU A 122 -4.06 7.63 -6.65
N LEU A 123 -3.30 7.05 -5.71
CA LEU A 123 -3.64 7.05 -4.30
C LEU A 123 -2.99 8.21 -3.53
N THR A 124 -1.85 8.71 -4.02
CA THR A 124 -1.03 9.76 -3.38
C THR A 124 -1.86 10.88 -2.77
N LYS A 125 -2.76 11.50 -3.55
CA LYS A 125 -3.46 12.71 -3.13
C LYS A 125 -4.33 12.48 -1.90
N TRP A 126 -5.14 11.42 -1.91
CA TRP A 126 -6.08 11.18 -0.81
C TRP A 126 -5.36 10.61 0.42
N ILE A 127 -4.37 9.74 0.23
CA ILE A 127 -3.56 9.22 1.35
C ILE A 127 -2.86 10.38 2.04
N ASN A 128 -2.22 11.28 1.29
CA ASN A 128 -1.54 12.44 1.85
C ASN A 128 -2.47 13.35 2.64
N ASN A 129 -3.67 13.61 2.11
CA ASN A 129 -4.69 14.38 2.84
C ASN A 129 -5.09 13.71 4.15
N HIS A 130 -5.26 12.39 4.15
CA HIS A 130 -5.65 11.64 5.34
C HIS A 130 -4.54 11.59 6.40
N VAL A 131 -3.30 11.30 5.98
CA VAL A 131 -2.10 11.32 6.83
C VAL A 131 -1.93 12.70 7.47
N SER A 132 -2.03 13.78 6.68
CA SER A 132 -1.91 15.14 7.19
C SER A 132 -2.97 15.49 8.25
N GLN A 133 -4.20 14.96 8.11
CA GLN A 133 -5.27 15.18 9.09
C GLN A 133 -5.05 14.43 10.40
N LYS A 134 -4.40 13.26 10.35
CA LYS A 134 -4.09 12.43 11.53
C LYS A 134 -2.91 12.94 12.33
N LEU A 135 -1.99 13.67 11.69
CA LEU A 135 -0.76 14.18 12.31
C LEU A 135 -0.82 15.67 12.70
N ALA A 136 -1.90 16.38 12.35
CA ALA A 136 -2.16 17.78 12.74
C ALA A 136 -2.81 17.88 14.13
#